data_AF-A0A3M8DWS1-F1
#
_entry.id   AF-A0A3M8DWS1-F1
#
_cell.length_a   1.000
_cell.length_b   1.000
_cell.length_c   1.000
_cell.angle_alpha   90.00
_cell.angle_beta   90.00
_cell.angle_gamma   90.00
#
_symmetry.space_group_name_H-M   'P 1'
#
loop_
_entity.id
_entity.type
_entity.pdbx_description
1 polymer ?
#
loop_
_entity_poly.entity_id
_entity_poly.type
_entity_poly.pdbx_seq_one_letter_code
_entity_poly.pdbx_strand_id
1 'polypeptide(L)'
;MLYVANLPIVDQELNAKVRPAHLDYINDLFLKGQVVMAGPFTDKLGGMVIYKAESFEEAKRLAEADPVIVEKARTLELREWNALELPLK
;
A
#
# COMPACT_ATOMS: atom_id res chain seq x y z
N MET A 1 -6.33 -11.72 6.87
CA MET A 1 -7.16 -10.51 7.05
C MET A 1 -6.76 -9.49 5.99
N LEU A 2 -7.64 -8.53 5.67
CA LEU A 2 -7.32 -7.47 4.71
C LEU A 2 -6.97 -6.18 5.44
N TYR A 3 -6.03 -5.43 4.87
CA TYR A 3 -5.59 -4.15 5.41
C TYR A 3 -5.49 -3.13 4.27
N VAL A 4 -5.96 -1.93 4.52
CA VAL A 4 -5.90 -0.82 3.55
C VAL A 4 -4.84 0.18 3.99
N ALA A 5 -3.90 0.45 3.09
CA ALA A 5 -2.89 1.47 3.25
C ALA A 5 -3.19 2.64 2.32
N ASN A 6 -3.50 3.79 2.91
CA ASN A 6 -3.48 5.07 2.19
C ASN A 6 -2.07 5.63 2.24
N LEU A 7 -1.53 6.01 1.07
CA LEU A 7 -0.17 6.47 0.89
C LEU A 7 -0.12 7.88 0.29
N PRO A 8 -0.42 8.94 1.06
CA PRO A 8 -0.31 10.32 0.59
C PRO A 8 1.12 10.67 0.18
N ILE A 9 1.29 11.38 -0.94
CA ILE A 9 2.59 11.91 -1.35
C ILE A 9 2.88 13.19 -0.58
N VAL A 10 4.06 13.24 0.06
CA VAL A 10 4.55 14.43 0.78
C VAL A 10 5.75 15.09 0.11
N ASP A 11 6.47 14.36 -0.74
CA ASP A 11 7.53 14.88 -1.60
C ASP A 11 7.37 14.33 -3.03
N GLN A 12 7.01 15.20 -3.97
CA GLN A 12 6.75 14.82 -5.36
C GLN A 12 8.02 14.45 -6.13
N GLU A 13 9.13 15.15 -5.90
CA GLU A 13 10.38 14.88 -6.59
C GLU A 13 11.00 13.56 -6.14
N LEU A 14 11.00 13.33 -4.83
CA LEU A 14 11.47 12.07 -4.26
C LEU A 14 10.56 10.91 -4.66
N ASN A 15 9.24 11.10 -4.61
CA ASN A 15 8.29 10.08 -5.08
C ASN A 15 8.56 9.71 -6.54
N ALA A 16 8.82 10.66 -7.43
CA ALA A 16 9.14 10.34 -8.82
C ALA A 16 10.39 9.44 -8.97
N LYS A 17 11.41 9.67 -8.14
CA LYS A 17 12.65 8.87 -8.12
C LYS A 17 12.46 7.48 -7.54
N VAL A 18 11.67 7.35 -6.47
CA VAL A 18 11.50 6.10 -5.69
C VAL A 18 10.36 5.23 -6.22
N ARG A 19 9.40 5.80 -6.95
CA ARG A 19 8.22 5.10 -7.47
C ARG A 19 8.53 3.82 -8.26
N PRO A 20 9.56 3.74 -9.11
CA PRO A 20 9.91 2.48 -9.78
C PRO A 20 10.17 1.33 -8.80
N ALA A 21 10.99 1.55 -7.77
CA ALA A 21 11.28 0.54 -6.74
C ALA A 21 10.03 0.14 -5.94
N HIS A 22 9.15 1.10 -5.65
CA HIS A 22 7.85 0.82 -5.04
C HIS A 22 6.97 -0.07 -5.92
N LEU A 23 6.90 0.16 -7.23
CA LEU A 23 6.12 -0.69 -8.13
C LEU A 23 6.67 -2.12 -8.20
N ASP A 24 7.99 -2.27 -8.24
CA ASP A 24 8.64 -3.59 -8.21
C ASP A 24 8.34 -4.33 -6.90
N TYR A 25 8.40 -3.63 -5.76
CA TYR A 25 8.08 -4.18 -4.44
C TYR A 25 6.61 -4.64 -4.36
N ILE A 26 5.67 -3.79 -4.78
CA ILE A 26 4.24 -4.13 -4.77
C ILE A 26 3.95 -5.32 -5.70
N ASN A 27 4.61 -5.40 -6.86
CA ASN A 27 4.48 -6.52 -7.77
C ASN A 27 4.98 -7.83 -7.15
N ASP A 28 6.14 -7.81 -6.48
CA ASP A 28 6.67 -8.98 -5.77
C ASP A 28 5.72 -9.45 -4.64
N LEU A 29 5.18 -8.52 -3.85
CA LEU A 29 4.19 -8.86 -2.83
C LEU A 29 2.89 -9.42 -3.42
N PHE A 30 2.45 -8.92 -4.58
CA PHE A 30 1.29 -9.47 -5.29
C PHE A 30 1.55 -10.92 -5.73
N LEU A 31 2.73 -11.20 -6.30
CA LEU A 31 3.12 -12.57 -6.69
C LEU A 31 3.19 -13.53 -5.49
N LYS A 32 3.50 -13.01 -4.30
CA LYS A 32 3.49 -13.75 -3.03
C LYS A 32 2.11 -13.87 -2.38
N GLY A 33 1.06 -13.27 -2.97
CA GLY A 33 -0.29 -13.27 -2.43
C GLY A 33 -0.50 -12.37 -1.21
N GLN A 34 0.44 -11.44 -0.96
CA GLN A 34 0.43 -10.50 0.18
C GLN A 34 -0.19 -9.15 -0.18
N VAL A 35 -0.34 -8.84 -1.48
CA VAL A 35 -1.12 -7.70 -1.98
C VAL A 35 -2.29 -8.21 -2.82
N VAL A 36 -3.47 -7.66 -2.61
CA VAL A 36 -4.70 -7.97 -3.36
C VAL A 36 -4.90 -6.99 -4.51
N MET A 37 -4.68 -5.70 -4.27
CA MET A 37 -4.85 -4.64 -5.25
C MET A 37 -4.02 -3.42 -4.84
N ALA A 38 -3.51 -2.68 -5.82
CA ALA A 38 -2.82 -1.43 -5.59
C ALA A 38 -3.00 -0.47 -6.77
N GLY A 39 -2.94 0.83 -6.50
CA GLY A 39 -2.98 1.82 -7.57
C GLY A 39 -2.84 3.26 -7.09
N PRO A 40 -2.42 4.18 -7.98
CA PRO A 40 -2.42 5.61 -7.69
C PRO A 40 -3.86 6.15 -7.69
N PHE A 41 -4.11 7.18 -6.89
CA PHE A 41 -5.33 7.98 -7.04
C PHE A 41 -5.24 8.85 -8.31
N THR A 42 -6.39 9.14 -8.91
CA THR A 42 -6.47 9.90 -10.18
C THR A 42 -6.08 11.37 -10.03
N ASP A 43 -6.15 11.90 -8.81
CA ASP A 43 -5.68 13.25 -8.45
C ASP A 43 -4.15 13.36 -8.29
N LYS A 44 -3.44 12.22 -8.36
CA LYS A 44 -1.98 12.11 -8.22
C LYS A 44 -1.45 12.56 -6.85
N LEU A 45 -2.30 12.59 -5.81
CA LEU A 45 -1.91 12.97 -4.44
C LEU A 45 -1.50 11.78 -3.57
N GLY A 46 -1.52 10.56 -4.13
CA GLY A 46 -1.12 9.37 -3.41
C GLY A 46 -1.50 8.09 -4.14
N GLY A 47 -1.63 7.02 -3.36
CA GLY A 47 -2.19 5.76 -3.82
C GLY A 47 -2.72 4.94 -2.68
N MET A 48 -3.36 3.82 -3.04
CA MET A 48 -3.89 2.86 -2.10
C MET A 48 -3.28 1.49 -2.39
N VAL A 49 -3.00 0.74 -1.32
CA VAL A 49 -2.60 -0.67 -1.38
C VAL A 49 -3.49 -1.47 -0.43
N ILE A 50 -4.00 -2.60 -0.91
CA ILE A 50 -4.77 -3.56 -0.10
C ILE A 50 -3.86 -4.77 0.16
N TYR A 51 -3.41 -4.91 1.40
CA TYR A 51 -2.59 -6.02 1.85
C TYR A 51 -3.46 -7.18 2.36
N LYS A 52 -2.94 -8.40 2.23
CA LYS A 52 -3.43 -9.61 2.88
C LYS A 52 -2.34 -10.13 3.81
N ALA A 53 -2.63 -10.19 5.11
CA ALA A 53 -1.70 -10.62 6.14
C ALA A 53 -2.42 -11.37 7.27
N GLU A 54 -1.68 -12.09 8.11
CA GLU A 54 -2.21 -12.84 9.25
C GLU A 54 -2.43 -11.97 10.49
N SER A 55 -1.76 -10.82 10.58
CA SER A 55 -1.89 -9.87 11.69
C SER A 55 -1.66 -8.42 11.24
N PHE A 56 -2.08 -7.46 12.08
CA PHE A 56 -1.83 -6.04 11.83
C PHE A 56 -0.33 -5.73 11.81
N GLU A 57 0.43 -6.38 12.68
CA GLU A 57 1.88 -6.25 12.80
C GLU A 57 2.59 -6.73 11.54
N GLU A 58 2.11 -7.81 10.91
CA GLU A 58 2.64 -8.26 9.63
C GLU A 58 2.30 -7.27 8.51
N ALA A 59 1.04 -6.84 8.40
CA ALA A 59 0.65 -5.83 7.41
C ALA A 59 1.45 -4.53 7.58
N LYS A 60 1.68 -4.11 8.82
CA LYS A 60 2.48 -2.95 9.16
C LYS A 60 3.93 -3.11 8.72
N ARG A 61 4.56 -4.25 8.99
CA ARG A 61 5.93 -4.53 8.50
C ARG A 61 6.02 -4.45 6.98
N LEU A 62 5.05 -5.03 6.26
CA LEU A 62 5.02 -4.98 4.80
C LEU A 62 4.88 -3.55 4.28
N ALA A 63 3.97 -2.76 4.88
CA ALA A 63 3.72 -1.39 4.46
C ALA A 63 4.86 -0.44 4.83
N GLU A 64 5.51 -0.62 5.98
CA GLU A 64 6.67 0.19 6.41
C GLU A 64 7.96 -0.15 5.63
N ALA A 65 8.06 -1.36 5.05
CA ALA A 65 9.17 -1.76 4.20
C ALA A 65 9.03 -1.28 2.74
N ASP A 66 7.90 -0.66 2.37
CA ASP A 66 7.70 -0.09 1.05
C ASP A 66 8.73 1.04 0.78
N PRO A 67 9.49 1.01 -0.34
CA PRO A 67 10.49 2.02 -0.65
C PRO A 67 9.99 3.47 -0.52
N VAL A 68 8.74 3.78 -0.90
CA VAL A 68 8.22 5.17 -0.77
C VAL A 68 8.01 5.60 0.68
N ILE A 69 7.86 4.65 1.62
CA ILE A 69 7.76 4.92 3.06
C ILE A 69 9.15 4.98 3.68
N VAL A 70 10.04 4.04 3.36
CA VAL A 70 11.43 4.03 3.85
C VAL A 70 12.16 5.32 3.49
N GLU A 71 12.03 5.76 2.23
CA GLU A 71 12.64 6.99 1.74
C GLU A 71 11.84 8.25 2.13
N LYS A 72 10.70 8.10 2.82
CA LYS A 72 9.82 9.20 3.27
C LYS A 72 9.27 10.07 2.13
N ALA A 73 9.15 9.51 0.93
CA ALA A 73 8.46 10.16 -0.19
C ALA A 73 6.93 10.24 0.03
N ARG A 74 6.39 9.29 0.78
CA ARG A 74 4.97 9.18 1.16
C ARG A 74 4.82 8.93 2.65
N THR A 75 3.65 9.24 3.18
CA THR A 75 3.23 8.82 4.53
C THR A 75 2.37 7.55 4.45
N LEU A 76 2.17 6.89 5.60
CA LEU A 76 1.42 5.64 5.70
C LEU A 76 0.26 5.80 6.69
N GLU A 77 -0.96 5.55 6.22
CA GLU A 77 -2.13 5.33 7.06
C GLU A 77 -2.65 3.91 6.83
N LEU A 78 -2.36 3.01 7.76
CA LEU A 78 -2.76 1.60 7.67
C LEU A 78 -3.95 1.31 8.59
N ARG A 79 -4.97 0.63 8.05
CA ARG A 79 -6.13 0.17 8.80
C ARG A 79 -6.46 -1.28 8.47
N GLU A 80 -6.84 -2.04 9.47
CA GLU A 80 -7.53 -3.31 9.24
C GLU A 80 -8.88 -3.05 8.57
N TRP A 81 -9.22 -3.86 7.56
CA TRP A 81 -10.44 -3.72 6.81
C TRP A 81 -11.19 -5.05 6.75
N ASN A 82 -12.38 -5.06 7.35
CA ASN A 82 -13.32 -6.17 7.24
C ASN A 82 -14.24 -5.93 6.03
N ALA A 83 -13.79 -6.38 4.86
CA ALA A 83 -14.57 -6.26 3.62
C ALA A 83 -15.85 -7.12 3.69
N LEU A 84 -16.98 -6.54 3.30
CA LEU A 84 -18.24 -7.27 3.18
C LEU A 84 -18.39 -7.86 1.79
N GLU A 85 -18.99 -9.05 1.70
CA GLU A 85 -19.43 -9.60 0.41
C GLU A 85 -20.73 -8.93 -0.03
N LEU A 86 -20.80 -8.52 -1.30
CA LEU A 86 -21.94 -7.82 -1.87
C LEU A 86 -22.65 -8.68 -2.95
N PRO A 87 -23.99 -8.58 -3.10
CA PRO A 87 -24.89 -7.71 -2.34
C PRO A 87 -25.04 -8.16 -0.89
N LEU A 88 -25.25 -7.19 0.01
CA LEU A 88 -25.65 -7.50 1.38
C LEU A 88 -27.03 -8.17 1.34
N LYS A 89 -27.20 -9.25 2.09
CA LYS A 89 -28.52 -9.88 2.29
C LYS A 89 -29.42 -8.99 3.11
#